data_AF-A0A8H8N4K3-F1
#
_entry.id   AF-A0A8H8N4K3-F1
#
_cell.length_a   1.000
_cell.length_b   1.000
_cell.length_c   1.000
_cell.angle_alpha   90.00
_cell.angle_beta   90.00
_cell.angle_gamma   90.00
#
_symmetry.space_group_name_H-M   'P 1'
#
loop_
_entity.id
_entity.type
_entity.pdbx_description
1 polymer ?
#
loop_
_entity_poly.entity_id
_entity_poly.type
_entity_poly.pdbx_seq_one_letter_code
_entity_poly.pdbx_strand_id
1 'polypeptide(L)'
;MYNVYNFASGLWGMFALVKSVEFACAPQGRLKVNEVSPGVLKSSVPNGNAHVTCKSAPKAANLWTNVRDGFLDACELLSSMRGIGWDYGTGNDIYIPPEHRSLERSAFLRSTLRTTLINFLLLDAIDTGFKLVPGVSSPSGGSIFLPDLSPVPRVLASTALHFATGVAFIGGLTWCTASSR
;
A
#
# COMPACT_ATOMS: atom_id res chain seq x y z
N MET A 1 -12.29 12.20 -14.83
CA MET A 1 -10.98 11.81 -14.28
C MET A 1 -11.03 11.50 -12.76
N TYR A 2 -12.14 10.95 -12.24
CA TYR A 2 -12.33 10.66 -10.80
C TYR A 2 -12.22 9.16 -10.44
N ASN A 3 -12.13 8.28 -11.43
CA ASN A 3 -12.22 6.83 -11.21
C ASN A 3 -10.96 6.22 -10.55
N VAL A 4 -9.76 6.67 -10.96
CA VAL A 4 -8.49 6.12 -10.46
C VAL A 4 -8.25 6.48 -8.99
N TYR A 5 -8.60 7.69 -8.56
CA TYR A 5 -8.43 8.10 -7.16
C TYR A 5 -9.37 7.33 -6.22
N ASN A 6 -10.61 7.11 -6.65
CA ASN A 6 -11.56 6.29 -5.89
C ASN A 6 -11.11 4.83 -5.82
N PHE A 7 -10.56 4.30 -6.91
CA PHE A 7 -9.94 2.97 -6.95
C PHE A 7 -8.77 2.86 -5.97
N ALA A 8 -7.82 3.79 -6.03
CA ALA A 8 -6.65 3.80 -5.14
C ALA A 8 -7.06 3.96 -3.66
N SER A 9 -8.04 4.82 -3.38
CA SER A 9 -8.60 5.00 -2.04
C SER A 9 -9.28 3.73 -1.52
N GLY A 10 -10.04 3.04 -2.38
CA GLY A 10 -10.65 1.75 -2.06
C GLY A 10 -9.62 0.66 -1.77
N LEU A 11 -8.59 0.56 -2.61
CA LEU A 11 -7.48 -0.38 -2.41
C LEU A 11 -6.72 -0.10 -1.11
N TRP A 12 -6.48 1.18 -0.80
CA TRP A 12 -5.88 1.60 0.46
C TRP A 12 -6.74 1.21 1.67
N GLY A 13 -8.06 1.42 1.58
CA GLY A 13 -9.00 1.02 2.63
C GLY A 13 -8.98 -0.50 2.90
N MET A 14 -8.96 -1.31 1.84
CA MET A 14 -8.83 -2.77 1.95
C MET A 14 -7.49 -3.19 2.56
N PHE A 15 -6.39 -2.56 2.13
CA PHE A 15 -5.07 -2.78 2.71
C PHE A 15 -5.04 -2.46 4.21
N ALA A 16 -5.60 -1.31 4.61
CA ALA A 16 -5.70 -0.90 6.01
C ALA A 16 -6.54 -1.87 6.85
N LEU A 17 -7.62 -2.42 6.29
CA LEU A 17 -8.45 -3.43 6.95
C LEU A 17 -7.67 -4.74 7.18
N VAL A 18 -7.00 -5.25 6.15
CA VAL A 18 -6.16 -6.46 6.27
C VAL A 18 -5.05 -6.26 7.30
N LYS A 19 -4.38 -5.10 7.28
CA LYS A 19 -3.36 -4.76 8.28
C LYS A 19 -3.93 -4.66 9.69
N SER A 20 -5.11 -4.08 9.87
CA SER A 20 -5.78 -4.03 11.17
C SER A 20 -6.08 -5.43 11.71
N VAL A 21 -6.54 -6.35 10.86
CA VAL A 21 -6.76 -7.76 11.23
C VAL A 21 -5.45 -8.45 11.57
N GLU A 22 -4.40 -8.26 10.77
CA GLU A 22 -3.06 -8.79 11.04
C GLU A 22 -2.54 -8.33 12.41
N PHE A 23 -2.70 -7.05 12.75
CA PHE A 23 -2.29 -6.50 14.03
C PHE A 23 -3.13 -7.01 15.19
N ALA A 24 -4.44 -7.18 15.01
CA ALA A 24 -5.34 -7.72 16.03
C ALA A 24 -5.09 -9.22 16.30
N CYS A 25 -4.65 -9.97 15.29
CA CYS A 25 -4.40 -11.41 15.40
C CYS A 25 -2.96 -11.77 15.83
N ALA A 26 -2.06 -10.79 15.96
CA ALA A 26 -0.69 -11.03 16.41
C ALA A 26 -0.69 -11.41 17.92
N PRO A 27 -0.34 -12.66 18.30
CA PRO A 27 -0.53 -13.15 19.68
C PRO A 27 0.25 -12.37 20.75
N GLN A 28 1.39 -11.78 20.37
CA GLN A 28 2.26 -10.99 21.25
C GLN A 28 2.15 -9.48 20.98
N GLY A 29 1.20 -9.07 20.13
CA GLY A 29 1.20 -7.75 19.51
C GLY A 29 2.31 -7.61 18.46
N ARG A 30 2.35 -6.46 17.79
CA ARG A 30 3.52 -6.04 17.01
C ARG A 30 4.38 -5.15 17.89
N LEU A 31 5.70 -5.36 17.86
CA LEU A 31 6.64 -4.61 18.68
C LEU A 31 7.44 -3.63 17.82
N LYS A 32 7.78 -2.46 18.37
CA LYS A 32 8.76 -1.60 17.72
C LYS A 32 10.15 -2.23 17.81
N VAL A 33 11.03 -1.86 16.89
CA VAL A 33 12.42 -2.31 16.92
C VAL A 33 13.04 -1.89 18.26
N ASN A 34 13.64 -2.86 18.96
CA ASN A 34 14.19 -2.76 20.32
C ASN A 34 13.18 -2.76 21.48
N GLU A 35 11.89 -3.00 21.25
CA GLU A 35 10.95 -3.28 22.34
C GLU A 35 10.97 -4.75 22.76
N VAL A 36 10.87 -5.00 24.08
CA VAL A 36 10.71 -6.35 24.66
C VAL A 36 9.23 -6.67 24.87
N SER A 37 8.43 -5.64 25.12
CA SER A 37 6.98 -5.69 25.27
C SER A 37 6.42 -4.32 24.84
N PRO A 38 5.12 -4.19 24.52
CA PRO A 38 4.56 -2.92 24.04
C PRO A 38 4.89 -1.76 24.99
N GLY A 39 5.63 -0.76 24.51
CA GLY A 39 6.08 0.39 25.29
C GLY A 39 7.24 0.15 26.25
N VAL A 40 7.82 -1.05 26.29
CA VAL A 40 9.00 -1.39 27.11
C VAL A 40 10.20 -1.57 26.20
N LEU A 41 11.04 -0.54 26.12
CA LEU A 41 12.31 -0.61 25.40
C LEU A 41 13.27 -1.56 26.12
N LYS A 42 14.02 -2.35 25.34
CA LYS A 42 15.16 -3.13 25.82
C LYS A 42 16.14 -2.14 26.42
N SER A 43 16.26 -2.15 27.75
CA SER A 43 17.25 -1.34 28.45
C SER A 43 18.63 -1.72 27.91
N SER A 44 19.22 -0.83 27.12
CA SER A 44 20.67 -0.85 26.92
C SER A 44 21.26 -0.70 28.31
N VAL A 45 22.07 -1.68 28.74
CA VAL A 45 22.67 -1.71 30.08
C VAL A 45 23.28 -0.33 30.35
N PRO A 46 22.71 0.49 31.25
CA PRO A 46 23.22 1.80 31.51
C PRO A 46 24.33 1.64 32.54
N ASN A 47 25.58 1.70 32.09
CA ASN A 47 26.65 2.20 32.95
C ASN A 47 26.42 3.70 33.14
N GLY A 48 25.45 4.08 33.97
CA GLY A 48 25.18 5.48 34.30
C GLY A 48 23.77 5.71 34.82
N ASN A 49 23.66 6.14 36.08
CA ASN A 49 22.43 6.53 36.76
C ASN A 49 21.66 7.61 35.99
N ALA A 50 20.71 7.23 35.15
CA ALA A 50 19.72 8.14 34.59
C ALA A 50 18.41 7.96 35.37
N HIS A 51 18.13 8.96 36.21
CA HIS A 51 16.92 9.11 36.99
C HIS A 51 15.68 9.13 36.07
N VAL A 52 14.93 8.03 36.04
CA VAL A 52 13.62 7.95 35.35
C VAL A 52 12.63 8.81 36.15
N THR A 53 12.45 10.07 35.76
CA THR A 53 11.32 10.89 36.21
C THR A 53 10.04 10.41 35.52
N CYS A 54 9.33 9.49 36.17
CA CYS A 54 7.94 9.23 35.87
C CYS A 54 7.08 10.46 36.22
N LYS A 55 6.08 10.70 35.37
CA LYS A 55 4.94 11.63 35.51
C LYS A 55 5.22 13.08 35.08
N SER A 56 5.16 13.27 33.76
CA SER A 56 4.74 14.54 33.17
C SER A 56 3.35 14.90 33.72
N ALA A 57 3.27 15.94 34.55
CA ALA A 57 2.00 16.57 34.91
C ALA A 57 1.23 16.95 33.63
N PRO A 58 -0.13 16.94 33.64
CA PRO A 58 -0.91 17.34 32.46
C PRO A 58 -0.60 18.81 32.14
N LYS A 59 0.26 19.04 31.14
CA LYS A 59 0.50 20.36 30.59
C LYS A 59 -0.81 20.80 29.94
N ALA A 60 -1.30 21.99 30.31
CA ALA A 60 -2.49 22.59 29.71
C ALA A 60 -2.36 22.48 28.18
N ALA A 61 -3.27 21.72 27.57
CA ALA A 61 -3.18 21.35 26.17
C ALA A 61 -3.24 22.60 25.30
N ASN A 62 -2.11 22.99 24.71
CA ASN A 62 -2.06 24.01 23.70
C ASN A 62 -2.58 23.39 22.39
N LEU A 63 -3.40 24.11 21.62
CA LEU A 63 -3.84 23.65 20.30
C LEU A 63 -2.65 23.18 19.45
N TRP A 64 -1.52 23.88 19.53
CA TRP A 64 -0.28 23.51 18.85
C TRP A 64 0.34 22.21 19.32
N THR A 65 0.28 21.89 20.62
CA THR A 65 0.76 20.59 21.11
C THR A 65 -0.15 19.46 20.64
N ASN A 66 -1.47 19.66 20.62
CA ASN A 66 -2.41 18.66 20.12
C ASN A 66 -2.24 18.39 18.62
N VAL A 67 -2.06 19.43 17.80
CA VAL A 67 -1.82 19.28 16.36
C VAL A 67 -0.50 18.55 16.10
N ARG A 68 0.57 18.91 16.84
CA ARG A 68 1.86 18.22 16.72
C ARG A 68 1.74 16.76 17.12
N ASP A 69 1.10 16.47 18.23
CA ASP A 69 1.00 15.10 18.75
C ASP A 69 0.12 14.23 17.82
N GLY A 70 -0.97 14.78 17.27
CA GLY A 70 -1.77 14.12 16.24
C GLY A 70 -1.02 13.89 14.91
N PHE A 71 -0.15 14.83 14.52
CA PHE A 71 0.71 14.63 13.35
C PHE A 71 1.75 13.53 13.58
N LEU A 72 2.37 13.48 14.76
CA LEU A 72 3.31 12.43 15.13
C LEU A 72 2.63 11.05 15.16
N ASP A 73 1.41 10.96 15.69
CA ASP A 73 0.59 9.75 15.66
C ASP A 73 0.27 9.31 14.22
N ALA A 74 -0.12 10.25 13.34
CA ALA A 74 -0.33 9.96 11.93
C ALA A 74 0.95 9.48 11.22
N CYS A 75 2.10 10.10 11.50
CA CYS A 75 3.40 9.66 10.97
C CYS A 75 3.79 8.27 11.48
N GLU A 76 3.53 7.97 12.75
CA GLU A 76 3.76 6.66 13.34
C GLU A 76 2.87 5.60 12.68
N LEU A 77 1.58 5.90 12.49
CA LEU A 77 0.64 5.03 11.77
C LEU A 77 1.08 4.78 10.31
N LEU A 78 1.51 5.82 9.60
CA LEU A 78 2.03 5.65 8.23
C LEU A 78 3.31 4.81 8.21
N SER A 79 4.19 5.00 9.20
CA SER A 79 5.42 4.22 9.35
C SER A 79 5.12 2.76 9.67
N SER A 80 4.14 2.50 10.55
CA SER A 80 3.69 1.14 10.86
C SER A 80 3.05 0.47 9.64
N MET A 81 2.23 1.17 8.86
CA MET A 81 1.67 0.60 7.62
C MET A 81 2.77 0.17 6.62
N ARG A 82 3.94 0.81 6.65
CA ARG A 82 5.12 0.44 5.85
C ARG A 82 6.09 -0.52 6.56
N GLY A 83 5.87 -0.81 7.84
CA GLY A 83 6.77 -1.58 8.71
C GLY A 83 8.01 -0.82 9.20
N ILE A 84 8.14 0.47 8.91
CA ILE A 84 9.33 1.26 9.28
C ILE A 84 9.38 1.38 10.81
N GLY A 85 10.43 0.84 11.43
CA GLY A 85 10.61 0.88 12.89
C GLY A 85 9.84 -0.20 13.65
N TRP A 86 9.23 -1.17 12.95
CA TRP A 86 8.51 -2.30 13.53
C TRP A 86 9.20 -3.64 13.23
N ASP A 87 9.00 -4.63 14.09
CA ASP A 87 9.57 -5.98 14.00
C ASP A 87 9.35 -6.64 12.62
N TYR A 88 8.12 -6.63 12.10
CA TYR A 88 7.77 -7.17 10.78
C TYR A 88 8.36 -6.38 9.60
N GLY A 89 8.94 -5.20 9.84
CA GLY A 89 9.61 -4.39 8.84
C GLY A 89 11.10 -4.66 8.68
N THR A 90 11.71 -5.43 9.59
CA THR A 90 13.17 -5.60 9.68
C THR A 90 13.76 -6.53 8.63
N GLY A 91 12.92 -7.19 7.82
CA GLY A 91 13.36 -8.15 6.82
C GLY A 91 13.55 -9.58 7.34
N ASN A 92 13.58 -9.79 8.66
CA ASN A 92 13.66 -11.13 9.25
C ASN A 92 12.38 -11.96 9.01
N ASP A 93 11.23 -11.29 9.03
CA ASP A 93 9.91 -11.91 8.77
C ASP A 93 9.32 -11.53 7.41
N ILE A 94 10.02 -10.71 6.62
CA ILE A 94 9.56 -10.35 5.28
C ILE A 94 10.10 -11.38 4.31
N TYR A 95 9.18 -12.10 3.67
CA TYR A 95 9.55 -12.88 2.49
C TYR A 95 10.07 -11.94 1.41
N ILE A 96 11.39 -11.92 1.23
CA ILE A 96 12.03 -11.26 0.10
C ILE A 96 12.00 -12.27 -1.04
N PRO A 97 11.19 -12.04 -2.10
CA PRO A 97 11.18 -12.95 -3.23
C PRO A 97 12.59 -13.02 -3.84
N PRO A 98 13.08 -14.21 -4.19
CA PRO A 98 14.38 -14.35 -4.82
C PRO A 98 14.42 -13.56 -6.13
N GLU A 99 15.51 -12.82 -6.34
CA GLU A 99 15.71 -12.06 -7.56
C GLU A 99 15.97 -13.03 -8.73
N HIS A 100 14.95 -13.29 -9.55
CA HIS A 100 15.05 -14.17 -10.72
C HIS A 100 15.67 -13.49 -11.95
N ARG A 101 16.05 -12.21 -11.83
CA ARG A 101 16.50 -11.42 -12.98
C ARG A 101 17.98 -11.67 -13.23
N SER A 102 18.31 -11.98 -14.48
CA SER A 102 19.71 -12.14 -14.87
C SER A 102 20.47 -10.82 -14.70
N LEU A 103 21.64 -10.90 -14.06
CA LEU A 103 22.59 -9.78 -13.94
C LEU A 103 23.36 -9.54 -15.25
N GLU A 104 23.27 -10.46 -16.21
CA GLU A 104 23.89 -10.30 -17.52
C GLU A 104 23.13 -9.26 -18.33
N ARG A 105 23.84 -8.24 -18.82
CA ARG A 105 23.24 -7.09 -19.54
C ARG A 105 22.34 -7.51 -20.72
N SER A 106 22.76 -8.52 -21.49
CA SER A 106 21.99 -8.96 -22.68
C SER A 106 20.68 -9.67 -22.30
N ALA A 107 20.71 -10.49 -21.24
CA ALA A 107 19.56 -11.21 -20.74
C ALA A 107 18.61 -10.26 -20.00
N PHE A 108 19.16 -9.31 -19.23
CA PHE A 108 18.40 -8.24 -18.59
C PHE A 108 17.62 -7.41 -19.61
N LEU A 109 18.29 -6.89 -20.65
CA LEU A 109 17.64 -6.06 -21.67
C LEU A 109 16.54 -6.81 -22.41
N ARG A 110 16.78 -8.08 -22.78
CA ARG A 110 15.75 -8.92 -23.42
C ARG A 110 14.56 -9.18 -22.51
N SER A 111 14.81 -9.52 -21.24
CA SER A 111 13.76 -9.75 -20.24
C SER A 111 12.95 -8.48 -19.99
N THR A 112 13.61 -7.34 -19.86
CA THR A 112 12.98 -6.04 -19.64
C THR A 112 12.15 -5.65 -20.86
N LEU A 113 12.72 -5.67 -22.08
CA LEU A 113 11.99 -5.34 -23.30
C LEU A 113 10.77 -6.23 -23.50
N ARG A 114 10.89 -7.54 -23.26
CA ARG A 114 9.76 -8.47 -23.34
C ARG A 114 8.67 -8.13 -22.33
N THR A 115 9.04 -7.89 -21.08
CA THR A 115 8.09 -7.54 -20.01
C THR A 115 7.41 -6.21 -20.29
N THR A 116 8.17 -5.23 -20.77
CA THR A 116 7.68 -3.93 -21.22
C THR A 116 6.66 -4.07 -22.34
N LEU A 117 6.97 -4.85 -23.39
CA LEU A 117 6.07 -5.05 -24.52
C LEU A 117 4.76 -5.75 -24.10
N ILE A 118 4.86 -6.79 -23.27
CA ILE A 118 3.67 -7.50 -22.76
C ILE A 118 2.79 -6.56 -21.93
N ASN A 119 3.37 -5.80 -21.01
CA ASN A 119 2.63 -4.84 -20.19
C ASN A 119 2.03 -3.71 -21.03
N PHE A 120 2.74 -3.23 -22.07
CA PHE A 120 2.22 -2.22 -22.98
C PHE A 120 0.97 -2.71 -23.71
N LEU A 121 1.06 -3.89 -24.34
CA LEU A 121 -0.06 -4.49 -25.07
C LEU A 121 -1.22 -4.84 -24.14
N LEU A 122 -0.95 -5.27 -22.92
CA LEU A 122 -1.99 -5.51 -21.91
C LEU A 122 -2.71 -4.21 -21.53
N LEU A 123 -1.98 -3.13 -21.29
CA LEU A 123 -2.55 -1.82 -21.01
C LEU A 123 -3.39 -1.30 -22.18
N ASP A 124 -2.89 -1.42 -23.41
CA ASP A 124 -3.60 -1.03 -24.62
C ASP A 124 -4.88 -1.84 -24.84
N ALA A 125 -4.83 -3.15 -24.58
CA ALA A 125 -6.00 -4.02 -24.63
C ALA A 125 -7.05 -3.65 -23.57
N ILE A 126 -6.63 -3.34 -22.34
CA ILE A 126 -7.53 -2.90 -21.27
C ILE A 126 -8.15 -1.54 -21.61
N ASP A 127 -7.36 -0.57 -22.08
CA ASP A 127 -7.83 0.75 -22.46
C ASP A 127 -8.82 0.69 -23.64
N THR A 128 -8.51 -0.14 -24.64
CA THR A 128 -9.42 -0.43 -25.75
C THR A 128 -10.70 -1.08 -25.25
N GLY A 129 -10.60 -2.03 -24.32
CA GLY A 129 -11.76 -2.64 -23.66
C GLY A 129 -12.65 -1.61 -22.97
N PHE A 130 -12.06 -0.65 -22.24
CA PHE A 130 -12.81 0.44 -21.61
C PHE A 130 -13.51 1.34 -22.63
N LYS A 131 -12.88 1.62 -23.76
CA LYS A 131 -13.47 2.43 -24.84
C LYS A 131 -14.69 1.75 -25.48
N LEU A 132 -14.72 0.41 -25.50
CA LEU A 132 -15.85 -0.36 -26.03
C LEU A 132 -17.05 -0.40 -25.08
N VAL A 133 -16.88 -0.09 -23.79
CA VAL A 133 -17.99 -0.09 -22.84
C VAL A 133 -18.77 1.23 -22.94
N PRO A 134 -20.08 1.19 -23.28
CA PRO A 134 -20.87 2.40 -23.47
C PRO A 134 -20.96 3.19 -22.16
N GLY A 135 -20.83 4.52 -22.25
CA GLY A 135 -20.96 5.45 -21.13
C GLY A 135 -19.72 5.59 -20.24
N VAL A 136 -18.86 4.58 -20.14
CA VAL A 136 -17.65 4.62 -19.28
C VAL A 136 -16.62 5.64 -19.77
N SER A 137 -16.48 5.78 -21.09
CA SER A 137 -15.54 6.72 -21.74
C SER A 137 -16.13 8.12 -21.98
N SER A 138 -17.35 8.40 -21.49
CA SER A 138 -18.00 9.69 -21.74
C SER A 138 -17.28 10.85 -21.03
N PRO A 139 -17.04 11.99 -21.71
CA PRO A 139 -16.45 13.19 -21.09
C PRO A 139 -17.27 13.73 -19.91
N SER A 140 -18.58 13.50 -19.92
CA SER A 140 -19.51 13.90 -18.85
C SER A 140 -19.39 13.05 -17.58
N GLY A 141 -18.63 11.95 -17.62
CA GLY A 141 -18.57 10.96 -16.55
C GLY A 141 -19.75 9.99 -16.62
N GLY A 142 -19.45 8.70 -16.53
CA GLY A 142 -20.44 7.63 -16.53
C GLY A 142 -20.34 6.76 -15.27
N SER A 143 -21.44 6.05 -14.97
CA SER A 143 -21.42 4.99 -13.97
C SER A 143 -20.85 3.71 -14.55
N ILE A 144 -20.07 2.96 -13.77
CA ILE A 144 -19.64 1.59 -14.12
C ILE A 144 -20.81 0.59 -14.06
N PHE A 145 -21.93 0.97 -13.43
CA PHE A 145 -23.14 0.18 -13.40
C PHE A 145 -24.01 0.55 -14.59
N LEU A 146 -23.98 -0.33 -15.61
CA LEU A 146 -24.79 -0.19 -16.81
C LEU A 146 -26.26 -0.50 -16.50
N PRO A 147 -27.16 0.51 -16.53
CA PRO A 147 -28.55 0.34 -16.10
C PRO A 147 -29.34 -0.58 -17.04
N ASP A 148 -28.92 -0.70 -18.29
CA ASP A 148 -29.60 -1.48 -19.33
C ASP A 148 -29.35 -2.99 -19.21
N LEU A 149 -28.36 -3.40 -18.42
CA LEU A 149 -28.04 -4.81 -18.16
C LEU A 149 -28.82 -5.34 -16.96
N SER A 150 -29.18 -6.62 -17.01
CA SER A 150 -29.78 -7.32 -15.87
C SER A 150 -28.80 -7.40 -14.67
N PRO A 151 -29.27 -7.63 -13.44
CA PRO A 151 -28.45 -7.45 -12.23
C PRO A 151 -27.14 -8.26 -12.24
N VAL A 152 -27.17 -9.52 -12.69
CA VAL A 152 -26.00 -10.40 -12.71
C VAL A 152 -24.91 -9.89 -13.67
N PRO A 153 -25.16 -9.70 -14.99
CA PRO A 153 -24.13 -9.21 -15.90
C PRO A 153 -23.71 -7.78 -15.58
N ARG A 154 -24.58 -6.95 -14.98
CA ARG A 154 -24.21 -5.62 -14.49
C ARG A 154 -23.13 -5.67 -13.41
N VAL A 155 -23.28 -6.56 -12.43
CA VAL A 155 -22.26 -6.75 -11.38
C VAL A 155 -21.00 -7.33 -11.99
N LEU A 156 -21.10 -8.35 -12.85
CA LEU A 156 -19.92 -8.95 -13.51
C LEU A 156 -19.14 -7.92 -14.33
N ALA A 157 -19.82 -7.08 -15.11
CA ALA A 157 -19.17 -6.02 -15.89
C ALA A 157 -18.48 -5.00 -14.98
N SER A 158 -19.16 -4.55 -13.91
CA SER A 158 -18.59 -3.63 -12.93
C SER A 158 -17.35 -4.22 -12.24
N THR A 159 -17.42 -5.48 -11.80
CA THR A 159 -16.29 -6.19 -11.18
C THR A 159 -15.14 -6.39 -12.16
N ALA A 160 -15.41 -6.78 -13.41
CA ALA A 160 -14.39 -6.96 -14.44
C ALA A 160 -13.68 -5.64 -14.77
N LEU A 161 -14.44 -4.55 -14.91
CA LEU A 161 -13.89 -3.20 -15.12
C LEU A 161 -12.99 -2.78 -13.96
N HIS A 162 -13.46 -3.00 -12.72
CA HIS A 162 -12.70 -2.69 -11.51
C HIS A 162 -11.40 -3.51 -11.42
N PHE A 163 -11.48 -4.81 -11.70
CA PHE A 163 -10.32 -5.69 -11.74
C PHE A 163 -9.32 -5.27 -12.83
N ALA A 164 -9.81 -4.94 -14.03
CA ALA A 164 -8.98 -4.46 -15.13
C ALA A 164 -8.27 -3.14 -14.79
N THR A 165 -8.93 -2.21 -14.09
CA THR A 165 -8.28 -0.99 -13.57
C THR A 165 -7.15 -1.34 -12.61
N GLY A 166 -7.34 -2.31 -11.71
CA GLY A 166 -6.28 -2.78 -10.81
C GLY A 166 -5.09 -3.41 -11.53
N VAL A 167 -5.35 -4.27 -12.52
CA VAL A 167 -4.31 -4.88 -13.36
C VAL A 167 -3.52 -3.81 -14.11
N ALA A 168 -4.21 -2.83 -14.69
CA ALA A 168 -3.56 -1.71 -15.38
C ALA A 168 -2.67 -0.90 -14.43
N PHE A 169 -3.12 -0.65 -13.20
CA PHE A 169 -2.35 0.08 -12.21
C PHE A 169 -1.08 -0.68 -11.79
N ILE A 170 -1.20 -1.98 -11.47
CA ILE A 170 -0.06 -2.83 -11.09
C ILE A 170 0.93 -3.00 -12.25
N GLY A 171 0.43 -3.23 -13.47
CA GLY A 171 1.25 -3.34 -14.67
C GLY A 171 2.04 -2.06 -14.94
N GLY A 172 1.39 -0.89 -14.77
CA GLY A 172 2.04 0.41 -14.90
C GLY A 172 3.13 0.66 -13.84
N LEU A 173 2.89 0.30 -12.56
CA LEU A 173 3.91 0.45 -11.51
C LEU A 173 5.10 -0.47 -11.70
N THR A 174 4.85 -1.71 -12.15
CA THR A 174 5.91 -2.69 -12.45
C THR A 174 6.85 -2.16 -13.53
N TRP A 175 6.32 -1.43 -14.51
CA TRP A 175 7.11 -0.74 -15.53
C TRP A 175 8.08 0.29 -14.93
N CYS A 176 7.61 1.16 -14.04
CA CYS A 176 8.44 2.21 -13.43
C CYS A 176 9.59 1.62 -12.59
N THR A 177 9.35 0.52 -11.89
CA THR A 177 10.38 -0.15 -11.08
C THR A 177 11.41 -0.92 -11.92
N ALA A 178 11.12 -1.19 -13.21
CA ALA A 178 12.06 -1.87 -14.09
C ALA A 178 13.29 -1.01 -14.48
N SER A 179 13.24 0.32 -14.24
CA SER A 179 14.29 1.27 -14.61
C SER A 179 15.15 1.75 -13.43
N SER A 180 14.88 1.28 -12.21
CA SER A 180 15.47 1.81 -10.97
C SER A 180 16.32 0.76 -10.23
N ARG A 181 17.30 0.15 -10.90
CA ARG A 181 18.51 -0.44 -10.28
C ARG A 181 19.66 -0.38 -11.26
#